data_AF-A0A3C1Z7A4-F1
#
_entry.id   AF-A0A3C1Z7A4-F1
#
_cell.length_a   1.000
_cell.length_b   1.000
_cell.length_c   1.000
_cell.angle_alpha   90.00
_cell.angle_beta   90.00
_cell.angle_gamma   90.00
#
_symmetry.space_group_name_H-M   'P 1'
#
loop_
_entity.id
_entity.type
_entity.pdbx_description
1 polymer ?
#
loop_
_entity_poly.entity_id
_entity_poly.type
_entity_poly.pdbx_seq_one_letter_code
_entity_poly.pdbx_strand_id
1 'polypeptide(L)'
;MARNPLIFIVLLAVISCTFLSCSRGFIVTVEGKYGDAVYFRFHDPVDGKITKYNVIELIIQEKKEGNQWDVIWALSGEQSIDEVQYGKKYEGFNEITQPRVLSLKGEYRVHVKDMPRFEPPGYGYARFTFNESGEIVMLR
;
A
#
# COMPACT_ATOMS: atom_id res chain seq x y z
N MET A 1 12.08 40.68 -38.21
CA MET A 1 10.83 40.10 -37.66
C MET A 1 11.19 39.44 -36.32
N ALA A 2 11.15 40.22 -35.23
CA ALA A 2 11.62 39.78 -33.91
C ALA A 2 10.56 38.91 -33.24
N ARG A 3 10.85 37.62 -33.02
CA ARG A 3 9.97 36.71 -32.27
C ARG A 3 10.00 37.12 -30.80
N ASN A 4 8.85 37.45 -30.23
CA ASN A 4 8.69 37.90 -28.85
C ASN A 4 9.21 36.83 -27.86
N PRO A 5 10.25 37.13 -27.06
CA PRO A 5 10.82 36.18 -26.10
C PRO A 5 9.86 35.82 -24.95
N LEU A 6 8.82 36.63 -24.74
CA LEU A 6 7.75 36.41 -23.77
C LEU A 6 6.95 35.13 -24.03
N ILE A 7 6.75 34.74 -25.29
CA ILE A 7 5.95 33.54 -25.63
C ILE A 7 6.71 32.27 -25.23
N PHE A 8 8.04 32.27 -25.34
CA PHE A 8 8.88 31.12 -24.99
C PHE A 8 8.94 30.87 -23.48
N ILE A 9 8.90 31.93 -22.66
CA ILE A 9 8.94 31.82 -21.19
C ILE A 9 7.61 31.28 -20.64
N VAL A 10 6.48 31.71 -21.21
CA VAL A 10 5.15 31.22 -20.81
C VAL A 10 4.98 29.73 -21.15
N LEU A 11 5.48 29.28 -22.30
CA LEU A 11 5.40 27.87 -22.69
C LEU A 11 6.22 26.95 -21.77
N LEU A 12 7.38 27.42 -21.27
CA LEU A 12 8.23 26.67 -20.34
C LEU A 12 7.60 26.55 -18.94
N ALA A 13 6.85 27.57 -18.51
CA ALA A 13 6.18 27.59 -17.22
C ALA A 13 4.99 26.60 -17.15
N VAL A 14 4.25 26.42 -18.25
CA VAL A 14 3.10 25.49 -18.31
C VAL A 14 3.55 24.03 -18.27
N ILE A 15 4.71 23.69 -18.85
CA ILE A 15 5.27 22.33 -18.84
C ILE A 15 5.77 21.94 -17.44
N SER A 16 6.17 22.91 -16.63
CA SER A 16 6.71 22.66 -15.28
C SER A 16 5.63 22.32 -14.24
N CYS A 17 4.37 22.71 -14.47
CA CYS A 17 3.27 22.47 -13.53
C CYS A 17 2.60 21.09 -13.66
N THR A 18 2.85 20.34 -14.73
CA THR A 18 2.23 19.01 -14.93
C THR A 18 2.95 17.86 -14.20
N PHE A 19 4.11 18.13 -13.58
CA PHE A 19 4.88 17.11 -12.85
C PHE A 19 4.65 17.08 -11.34
N LEU A 20 3.75 17.92 -10.80
CA LEU A 20 3.25 17.79 -9.43
C LEU A 20 2.11 16.77 -9.35
N SER A 21 2.32 15.59 -9.94
CA SER A 21 1.45 14.45 -9.70
C SER A 21 1.76 13.91 -8.31
N CYS A 22 1.22 14.53 -7.27
CA CYS A 22 1.20 13.97 -5.93
C CYS A 22 0.62 12.56 -6.02
N SER A 23 1.36 11.55 -5.53
CA SER A 23 0.80 10.21 -5.38
C SER A 23 -0.42 10.27 -4.48
N ARG A 24 -1.43 9.46 -4.76
CA ARG A 24 -2.61 9.38 -3.89
C ARG A 24 -2.32 8.48 -2.69
N GLY A 25 -2.84 8.83 -1.52
CA GLY A 25 -2.81 7.94 -0.35
C GLY A 25 -4.16 7.23 -0.23
N PHE A 26 -4.16 5.99 0.25
CA PHE A 26 -5.36 5.36 0.78
C PHE A 26 -5.07 4.70 2.12
N ILE A 27 -6.11 4.46 2.91
CA ILE A 27 -5.95 3.96 4.27
C ILE A 27 -5.95 2.43 4.23
N VAL A 28 -4.97 1.82 4.89
CA VAL A 28 -4.93 0.38 5.13
C VAL A 28 -5.21 0.13 6.61
N THR A 29 -6.25 -0.62 6.90
CA THR A 29 -6.54 -1.13 8.24
C THR A 29 -6.18 -2.61 8.30
N VAL A 30 -5.83 -3.09 9.50
CA VAL A 30 -5.52 -4.49 9.74
C VAL A 30 -6.52 -5.03 10.74
N GLU A 31 -7.22 -6.09 10.37
CA GLU A 31 -8.24 -6.75 11.19
C GLU A 31 -7.95 -8.24 11.33
N GLY A 32 -8.43 -8.84 12.41
CA GLY A 32 -8.23 -10.26 12.70
C GLY A 32 -7.57 -10.52 14.05
N LYS A 33 -7.05 -11.73 14.22
CA LYS A 33 -6.46 -12.21 15.47
C LYS A 33 -5.30 -13.15 15.19
N TYR A 34 -4.32 -13.19 16.10
CA TYR A 34 -3.25 -14.17 16.08
C TYR A 34 -3.81 -15.59 16.14
N GLY A 35 -3.34 -16.46 15.23
CA GLY A 35 -3.82 -17.83 15.08
C GLY A 35 -5.06 -17.97 14.19
N ASP A 36 -5.72 -16.86 13.85
CA ASP A 36 -6.86 -16.79 12.94
C ASP A 36 -6.48 -16.05 11.64
N ALA A 37 -7.47 -15.76 10.80
CA ALA A 37 -7.28 -14.97 9.60
C ALA A 37 -6.97 -13.50 9.93
N VAL A 38 -5.97 -12.94 9.23
CA VAL A 38 -5.62 -11.51 9.26
C VAL A 38 -5.97 -10.89 7.91
N TYR A 39 -6.66 -9.75 7.93
CA TYR A 39 -7.16 -9.04 6.76
C TYR A 39 -6.56 -7.64 6.69
N PHE A 40 -6.17 -7.23 5.48
CA PHE A 40 -5.73 -5.88 5.14
C PHE A 40 -6.85 -5.24 4.31
N ARG A 41 -7.60 -4.31 4.91
CA ARG A 41 -8.74 -3.66 4.25
C ARG A 41 -8.38 -2.26 3.80
N PHE A 42 -8.90 -1.88 2.64
CA PHE A 42 -8.58 -0.61 2.00
C PHE A 42 -9.75 0.35 2.11
N HIS A 43 -9.47 1.55 2.60
CA HIS A 43 -10.48 2.57 2.83
C HIS A 43 -10.16 3.85 2.07
N ASP A 44 -11.22 4.47 1.56
CA ASP A 44 -11.13 5.80 0.98
C ASP A 44 -10.80 6.83 2.08
N PRO A 45 -9.78 7.69 1.88
CA PRO A 45 -9.37 8.66 2.90
C PRO A 45 -10.39 9.79 3.11
N VAL A 46 -11.32 10.01 2.18
CA VAL A 46 -12.31 11.09 2.23
C VAL A 46 -13.52 10.69 3.07
N ASP A 47 -14.06 9.49 2.86
CA ASP A 47 -15.28 9.05 3.54
C ASP A 47 -15.10 7.86 4.49
N GLY A 48 -13.90 7.27 4.54
CA GLY A 48 -13.55 6.17 5.44
C GLY A 48 -14.17 4.83 5.06
N LYS A 49 -14.90 4.73 3.94
CA LYS A 49 -15.56 3.49 3.53
C LYS A 49 -14.57 2.54 2.88
N ILE A 50 -14.86 1.25 3.01
CA ILE A 50 -14.14 0.20 2.29
C ILE A 50 -14.35 0.40 0.79
N THR A 51 -13.26 0.46 0.05
CA THR A 51 -13.25 0.79 -1.39
C THR A 51 -12.29 -0.13 -2.13
N LYS A 52 -12.64 -0.50 -3.36
CA LYS A 52 -11.76 -1.29 -4.23
C LYS A 52 -10.67 -0.43 -4.83
N TYR A 53 -9.44 -0.94 -4.79
CA TYR A 53 -8.28 -0.35 -5.43
C TYR A 53 -7.72 -1.31 -6.48
N ASN A 54 -7.12 -0.76 -7.55
CA ASN A 54 -6.42 -1.58 -8.54
C ASN A 54 -5.01 -1.89 -8.02
N VAL A 55 -4.92 -2.81 -7.07
CA VAL A 55 -3.68 -3.13 -6.37
C VAL A 55 -2.75 -3.88 -7.31
N ILE A 56 -1.51 -3.41 -7.38
CA ILE A 56 -0.44 -4.00 -8.20
C ILE A 56 0.64 -4.71 -7.39
N GLU A 57 0.73 -4.39 -6.10
CA GLU A 57 1.74 -4.92 -5.20
C GLU A 57 1.26 -4.83 -3.75
N LEU A 58 1.51 -5.90 -2.98
CA LEU A 58 1.34 -5.92 -1.54
C LEU A 58 2.56 -6.59 -0.90
N ILE A 59 3.20 -5.91 0.04
CA ILE A 59 4.40 -6.38 0.72
C ILE A 59 4.19 -6.31 2.22
N ILE A 60 4.46 -7.41 2.91
CA ILE A 60 4.45 -7.49 4.36
C ILE A 60 5.83 -7.78 4.86
N GLN A 61 6.26 -6.96 5.81
CA GLN A 61 7.57 -7.06 6.43
C GLN A 61 7.45 -7.23 7.92
N GLU A 62 8.33 -8.04 8.49
CA GLU A 62 8.51 -8.21 9.92
C GLU A 62 9.81 -7.52 10.34
N LYS A 63 9.74 -6.79 11.45
CA LYS A 63 10.91 -6.16 12.05
C LYS A 63 11.82 -7.23 12.68
N LYS A 64 13.09 -7.18 12.31
CA LYS A 64 14.17 -8.01 12.87
C LYS A 64 15.02 -7.19 13.85
N GLU A 65 15.94 -7.88 14.51
CA GLU A 65 16.94 -7.24 15.35
C GLU A 65 17.72 -6.17 14.56
N GLY A 66 18.19 -5.13 15.25
CA GLY A 66 18.90 -4.04 14.61
C GLY A 66 18.04 -3.12 13.72
N ASN A 67 16.72 -3.08 13.94
CA ASN A 67 15.77 -2.22 13.22
C ASN A 67 15.69 -2.48 11.71
N GLN A 68 16.08 -3.69 11.28
CA GLN A 68 15.92 -4.15 9.91
C GLN A 68 14.50 -4.70 9.67
N TRP A 69 14.06 -4.69 8.41
CA TRP A 69 12.74 -5.20 8.01
C TRP A 69 12.92 -6.29 6.97
N ASP A 70 12.46 -7.50 7.28
CA ASP A 70 12.54 -8.66 6.40
C ASP A 70 11.19 -8.90 5.74
N VAL A 71 11.17 -9.23 4.44
CA VAL A 71 9.94 -9.52 3.69
C VAL A 71 9.47 -10.92 4.05
N ILE A 72 8.26 -11.01 4.62
CA ILE A 72 7.65 -12.27 5.07
C ILE A 72 6.49 -12.72 4.21
N TRP A 73 5.96 -11.84 3.37
CA TRP A 73 4.96 -12.19 2.35
C TRP A 73 4.92 -11.07 1.30
N ALA A 74 4.87 -11.42 0.02
CA ALA A 74 4.78 -10.45 -1.05
C ALA A 74 3.95 -10.98 -2.23
N LEU A 75 3.03 -10.15 -2.71
CA LEU A 75 2.21 -10.37 -3.88
C LEU A 75 2.51 -9.30 -4.93
N SER A 76 2.53 -9.68 -6.21
CA SER A 76 2.65 -8.77 -7.34
C SER A 76 1.83 -9.25 -8.52
N GLY A 77 1.21 -8.31 -9.24
CA GLY A 77 0.21 -8.60 -10.27
C GLY A 77 -0.95 -7.63 -10.11
N GLU A 78 -1.90 -7.60 -11.03
CA GLU A 78 -2.94 -6.56 -11.05
C GLU A 78 -4.29 -7.15 -10.67
N GLN A 79 -4.92 -6.60 -9.64
CA GLN A 79 -6.24 -7.04 -9.19
C GLN A 79 -7.04 -5.89 -8.57
N SER A 80 -8.31 -5.76 -8.99
CA SER A 80 -9.27 -4.84 -8.36
C SER A 80 -9.88 -5.48 -7.10
N ILE A 81 -9.44 -5.04 -5.93
CA ILE A 81 -9.79 -5.65 -4.64
C ILE A 81 -9.87 -4.61 -3.52
N ASP A 82 -10.70 -4.88 -2.51
CA ASP A 82 -10.95 -4.04 -1.33
C ASP A 82 -10.31 -4.60 -0.05
N GLU A 83 -10.00 -5.90 -0.03
CA GLU A 83 -9.29 -6.54 1.07
C GLU A 83 -8.37 -7.68 0.65
N VAL A 84 -7.29 -7.89 1.39
CA VAL A 84 -6.38 -9.02 1.23
C VAL A 84 -6.25 -9.78 2.54
N GLN A 85 -6.46 -11.09 2.51
CA GLN A 85 -6.27 -12.00 3.64
C GLN A 85 -4.85 -12.56 3.61
N TYR A 86 -4.15 -12.50 4.73
CA TYR A 86 -2.78 -12.98 4.87
C TYR A 86 -2.63 -14.43 4.42
N GLY A 87 -1.70 -14.67 3.49
CA GLY A 87 -1.36 -16.00 2.97
C GLY A 87 -2.41 -16.65 2.06
N LYS A 88 -3.50 -15.95 1.72
CA LYS A 88 -4.48 -16.43 0.76
C LYS A 88 -3.98 -16.24 -0.68
N LYS A 89 -4.31 -17.20 -1.55
CA LYS A 89 -4.07 -17.10 -3.00
C LYS A 89 -5.20 -16.33 -3.68
N TYR A 90 -4.83 -15.51 -4.64
CA TYR A 90 -5.75 -14.67 -5.41
C TYR A 90 -5.47 -14.82 -6.90
N GLU A 91 -6.53 -14.86 -7.70
CA GLU A 91 -6.39 -14.67 -9.14
C GLU A 91 -5.89 -13.24 -9.43
N GLY A 92 -5.04 -13.08 -10.44
CA GLY A 92 -4.42 -11.79 -10.80
C GLY A 92 -3.14 -11.46 -10.03
N PHE A 93 -2.91 -12.07 -8.85
CA PHE A 93 -1.67 -11.94 -8.10
C PHE A 93 -0.76 -13.16 -8.24
N ASN A 94 0.53 -12.89 -8.44
CA ASN A 94 1.60 -13.85 -8.27
C ASN A 94 2.24 -13.67 -6.89
N GLU A 95 2.48 -14.78 -6.21
CA GLU A 95 3.20 -14.78 -4.94
C GLU A 95 4.71 -14.70 -5.20
N ILE A 96 5.32 -13.57 -4.83
CA ILE A 96 6.76 -13.31 -4.97
C ILE A 96 7.52 -13.88 -3.77
N THR A 97 6.91 -13.88 -2.60
CA THR A 97 7.46 -14.47 -1.37
C THR A 97 6.34 -15.17 -0.63
N GLN A 98 6.54 -16.45 -0.32
CA GLN A 98 5.56 -17.25 0.42
C GLN A 98 5.32 -16.69 1.83
N PRO A 99 4.09 -16.76 2.35
CA PRO A 99 3.75 -16.24 3.67
C PRO A 99 4.49 -17.04 4.75
N ARG A 100 5.23 -16.35 5.60
CA ARG A 100 5.80 -16.95 6.82
C ARG A 100 4.79 -16.92 7.95
N VAL A 101 4.96 -17.80 8.93
CA VAL A 101 4.11 -17.81 10.13
C VAL A 101 4.31 -16.50 10.90
N LEU A 102 3.20 -15.81 11.20
CA LEU A 102 3.21 -14.63 12.06
C LEU A 102 3.52 -15.04 13.51
N SER A 103 4.18 -14.16 14.24
CA SER A 103 4.57 -14.32 15.64
C SER A 103 3.77 -13.34 16.50
N LEU A 104 3.33 -13.80 17.67
CA LEU A 104 2.64 -12.97 18.65
C LEU A 104 3.48 -11.76 19.12
N LYS A 105 4.81 -11.88 19.09
CA LYS A 105 5.74 -10.80 19.49
C LYS A 105 6.31 -10.02 18.31
N GLY A 106 5.85 -10.32 17.10
CA GLY A 106 6.37 -9.70 15.90
C GLY A 106 5.76 -8.32 15.68
N GLU A 107 6.57 -7.44 15.08
CA GLU A 107 6.13 -6.13 14.64
C GLU A 107 6.14 -6.10 13.11
N TYR A 108 5.02 -5.71 12.53
CA TYR A 108 4.76 -5.84 11.11
C TYR A 108 4.46 -4.49 10.46
N ARG A 109 4.82 -4.38 9.18
CA ARG A 109 4.34 -3.30 8.32
C ARG A 109 3.87 -3.84 6.99
N VAL A 110 2.85 -3.19 6.45
CA VAL A 110 2.15 -3.54 5.22
C VAL A 110 2.33 -2.36 4.29
N HIS A 111 2.79 -2.63 3.08
CA HIS A 111 2.85 -1.68 1.97
C HIS A 111 1.95 -2.19 0.88
N VAL A 112 1.08 -1.32 0.37
CA VAL A 112 0.18 -1.62 -0.73
C VAL A 112 0.36 -0.55 -1.78
N LYS A 113 0.52 -0.95 -3.02
CA LYS A 113 0.61 -0.03 -4.16
C LYS A 113 -0.54 -0.31 -5.10
N ASP A 114 -1.17 0.76 -5.57
CA ASP A 114 -2.23 0.68 -6.55
C ASP A 114 -1.90 1.52 -7.79
N MET A 115 -2.41 1.09 -8.94
CA MET A 115 -2.17 1.73 -10.23
C MET A 115 -3.50 1.94 -10.96
N PRO A 116 -4.19 3.06 -10.71
CA PRO A 116 -5.42 3.39 -11.42
C PRO A 116 -5.08 3.86 -12.85
N ARG A 117 -6.03 3.69 -13.79
CA ARG A 117 -5.78 3.97 -15.22
C ARG A 117 -5.59 5.45 -15.56
N PHE A 118 -6.26 6.35 -14.83
CA PHE A 118 -6.32 7.78 -15.14
C PHE A 118 -5.91 8.69 -13.97
N GLU A 119 -5.58 8.10 -12.83
CA GLU A 119 -5.16 8.80 -11.62
C GLU A 119 -3.67 8.52 -11.35
N PRO A 120 -3.01 9.34 -10.51
CA PRO A 120 -1.66 9.03 -10.02
C PRO A 120 -1.61 7.67 -9.30
N PRO A 121 -0.45 6.99 -9.29
CA PRO A 121 -0.26 5.80 -8.46
C PRO A 121 -0.56 6.11 -7.00
N GLY A 122 -1.16 5.15 -6.30
CA GLY A 122 -1.43 5.29 -4.89
C GLY A 122 -0.71 4.31 -4.00
N TYR A 123 -0.59 4.71 -2.75
CA TYR A 123 0.16 4.00 -1.73
C TYR A 123 -0.65 3.93 -0.45
N GLY A 124 -0.75 2.72 0.08
CA GLY A 124 -1.31 2.40 1.38
C GLY A 124 -0.24 1.86 2.32
N TYR A 125 -0.29 2.26 3.58
CA TYR A 125 0.63 1.80 4.60
C TYR A 125 -0.09 1.51 5.90
N ALA A 126 0.28 0.41 6.55
CA ALA A 126 -0.12 0.09 7.91
C ALA A 126 1.06 -0.50 8.68
N ARG A 127 1.07 -0.28 9.99
CA ARG A 127 2.00 -0.94 10.92
C ARG A 127 1.18 -1.54 12.05
N PHE A 128 1.50 -2.76 12.45
CA PHE A 128 0.74 -3.45 13.49
C PHE A 128 1.60 -4.42 14.28
N THR A 129 1.10 -4.81 15.45
CA THR A 129 1.61 -5.90 16.29
C THR A 129 0.42 -6.67 16.85
N PHE A 130 0.68 -7.77 17.54
CA PHE A 130 -0.33 -8.44 18.38
C PHE A 130 -0.11 -8.08 19.84
N ASN A 131 -1.19 -7.89 20.60
CA ASN A 131 -1.13 -7.81 22.06
C ASN A 131 -1.06 -9.22 22.68
N GLU A 132 -1.00 -9.29 24.02
CA GLU A 132 -0.91 -10.57 24.74
C GLU A 132 -2.15 -11.48 24.55
N SER A 133 -3.33 -10.91 24.25
CA SER A 133 -4.54 -11.67 23.93
C SER A 133 -4.62 -12.09 22.45
N GLY A 134 -3.64 -11.72 21.63
CA GLY A 134 -3.57 -12.01 20.21
C GLY A 134 -4.35 -11.05 19.33
N GLU A 135 -4.91 -9.97 19.87
CA GLU A 135 -5.61 -8.95 19.09
C GLU A 135 -4.62 -8.03 18.38
N ILE A 136 -5.02 -7.54 17.22
CA ILE A 136 -4.22 -6.63 16.42
C ILE A 136 -4.22 -5.23 17.06
N VAL A 137 -3.03 -4.67 17.22
CA VAL A 137 -2.81 -3.29 17.66
C VAL A 137 -2.12 -2.53 16.54
N MET A 138 -2.80 -1.50 16.02
CA MET A 138 -2.24 -0.60 15.02
C MET A 138 -1.18 0.31 15.67
N LEU A 139 -0.05 0.44 14.99
CA LEU A 139 1.09 1.26 15.42
C LEU A 139 1.15 2.54 14.58
N ARG A 140 1.49 3.65 15.24
CA ARG A 140 1.66 4.96 14.59
C ARG A 140 3.05 5.12 13.97
#